data_AF-A0A379T8Y4-F1
#
_entry.id   AF-A0A379T8Y4-F1
#
_cell.length_a   1.000
_cell.length_b   1.000
_cell.length_c   1.000
_cell.angle_alpha   90.00
_cell.angle_beta   90.00
_cell.angle_gamma   90.00
#
_symmetry.space_group_name_H-M   'P 1'
#
loop_
_entity.id
_entity.type
_entity.pdbx_description
1 polymer ?
#
loop_
_entity_poly.entity_id
_entity_poly.type
_entity_poly.pdbx_seq_one_letter_code
_entity_poly.pdbx_strand_id
1 'polypeptide(L)'
;MLNTLVEEEDAERLFRRFRAAGELPYGAFGEICWDAQRQEMQQLASRVIACRKPSQSLEVDLLCNGVQLTGWLPQVQEDGLLRWRPSLISVAQGVQLWLEHLVYCASGGSGESRLFLRKEGEWRFPPLDKAQAIALPGATD
;
A
#
# COMPACT_ATOMS: atom_id res chain seq x y z
N MET A 1 8.74 7.49 7.98
CA MET A 1 9.15 8.43 6.91
C MET A 1 8.14 8.45 5.78
N LEU A 2 7.93 7.34 5.04
CA LEU A 2 6.98 7.34 3.92
C LEU A 2 5.53 7.68 4.34
N ASN A 3 5.00 7.06 5.40
CA ASN A 3 3.63 7.38 5.87
C ASN A 3 3.49 8.85 6.27
N THR A 4 4.48 9.43 6.95
CA THR A 4 4.52 10.87 7.28
C THR A 4 4.47 11.75 6.03
N LEU A 5 5.26 11.40 4.99
CA LEU A 5 5.24 12.15 3.73
C LEU A 5 3.88 12.02 3.00
N VAL A 6 3.22 10.87 3.09
CA VAL A 6 1.90 10.62 2.49
C VAL A 6 0.77 11.31 3.26
N GLU A 7 0.91 11.47 4.57
CA GLU A 7 0.00 12.26 5.42
C GLU A 7 0.33 13.76 5.39
N GLU A 8 1.23 14.20 4.51
CA GLU A 8 1.71 15.59 4.38
C GLU A 8 2.28 16.17 5.70
N GLU A 9 2.70 15.30 6.61
CA GLU A 9 3.35 15.69 7.85
C GLU A 9 4.81 16.13 7.62
N ASP A 10 5.29 17.01 8.51
CA ASP A 10 6.53 17.75 8.33
C ASP A 10 7.79 16.86 8.35
N ALA A 11 8.36 16.62 7.17
CA ALA A 11 9.53 15.77 6.96
C ALA A 11 10.77 16.25 7.74
N GLU A 12 10.88 17.55 8.02
CA GLU A 12 12.00 18.13 8.79
C GLU A 12 11.97 17.72 10.26
N ARG A 13 10.78 17.53 10.83
CA ARG A 13 10.62 17.05 12.21
C ARG A 13 11.10 15.61 12.33
N LEU A 14 10.87 14.81 11.28
CA LEU A 14 11.29 13.43 11.21
C LEU A 14 12.81 13.30 11.00
N PHE A 15 13.41 14.18 10.19
CA PHE A 15 14.87 14.31 10.05
C PHE A 15 15.56 14.63 11.38
N ARG A 16 15.06 15.63 12.11
CA ARG A 16 15.59 15.99 13.43
C ARG A 16 15.55 14.82 14.40
N ARG A 17 14.49 13.99 14.34
CA ARG A 17 14.36 12.80 15.18
C ARG A 17 15.36 11.71 14.82
N PHE A 18 15.55 11.41 13.54
CA PHE A 18 16.55 10.43 13.08
C PHE A 18 17.99 10.88 13.37
N ARG A 19 18.29 12.16 13.19
CA ARG A 19 19.60 12.74 13.53
C ARG A 19 19.88 12.65 15.04
N ALA A 20 18.89 12.94 15.88
CA ALA A 20 19.02 12.83 17.33
C ALA A 20 19.13 11.38 17.82
N ALA A 21 18.56 10.41 17.08
CA ALA A 21 18.63 8.98 17.39
C ALA A 21 19.96 8.31 16.98
N GLY A 22 20.83 9.00 16.22
CA GLY A 22 22.11 8.45 15.77
C GLY A 22 22.01 7.41 14.64
N GLU A 23 20.86 7.30 13.98
CA GLU A 23 20.65 6.38 12.86
C GLU A 23 21.26 6.86 11.53
N LEU A 24 21.82 8.08 11.52
CA LEU A 24 22.49 8.67 10.36
C LEU A 24 24.00 8.72 10.57
N PRO A 25 24.80 8.43 9.52
CA PRO A 25 26.25 8.63 9.55
C PRO A 25 26.62 10.06 9.95
N TYR A 26 27.69 10.22 10.72
CA TYR A 26 28.12 11.54 11.19
C TYR A 26 28.68 12.40 10.04
N GLY A 27 28.34 13.69 10.03
CA GLY A 27 28.88 14.70 9.10
C GLY A 27 28.14 14.84 7.77
N ALA A 28 28.76 15.53 6.81
CA ALA A 28 28.17 15.87 5.51
C ALA A 28 27.70 14.65 4.68
N PHE A 29 28.31 13.48 4.90
CA PHE A 29 27.87 12.24 4.25
C PHE A 29 26.48 11.78 4.72
N GLY A 30 26.13 11.99 6.00
CA GLY A 30 24.80 11.69 6.52
C GLY A 30 23.72 12.58 5.92
N GLU A 31 24.04 13.85 5.69
CA GLU A 31 23.15 14.82 5.05
C GLU A 31 22.90 14.46 3.58
N ILE A 32 23.96 14.12 2.82
CA ILE A 32 23.83 13.69 1.42
C ILE A 32 23.01 12.39 1.30
N CYS A 33 23.29 11.38 2.14
CA CYS A 33 22.53 10.14 2.14
C CYS A 33 21.06 10.36 2.52
N TRP A 34 20.80 11.27 3.46
CA TRP A 34 19.44 11.65 3.84
C TRP A 34 18.71 12.33 2.70
N ASP A 35 19.33 13.29 2.02
CA ASP A 35 18.70 14.03 0.92
C ASP A 35 18.36 13.09 -0.25
N ALA A 36 19.25 12.16 -0.59
CA ALA A 36 18.98 11.15 -1.62
C ALA A 36 17.79 10.25 -1.25
N GLN A 37 17.75 9.74 -0.01
CA GLN A 37 16.62 8.95 0.49
C GLN A 37 15.32 9.78 0.55
N ARG A 38 15.40 11.03 0.99
CA ARG A 38 14.26 11.95 1.06
C ARG A 38 13.69 12.20 -0.33
N GLN A 39 14.53 12.44 -1.33
CA GLN A 39 14.09 12.67 -2.69
C GLN A 39 13.37 11.44 -3.26
N GLU A 40 13.91 10.24 -3.05
CA GLU A 40 13.26 9.00 -3.51
C GLU A 40 11.94 8.74 -2.79
N MET A 41 11.88 8.97 -1.48
CA MET A 41 10.64 8.84 -0.71
C MET A 41 9.60 9.90 -1.08
N GLN A 42 10.03 11.12 -1.41
CA GLN A 42 9.16 12.20 -1.86
C GLN A 42 8.52 11.85 -3.21
N GLN A 43 9.29 11.31 -4.15
CA GLN A 43 8.76 10.85 -5.45
C GLN A 43 7.68 9.78 -5.27
N LEU A 44 7.92 8.80 -4.39
CA LEU A 44 6.92 7.78 -4.07
C LEU A 44 5.68 8.39 -3.39
N ALA A 45 5.86 9.29 -2.42
CA ALA A 45 4.76 9.96 -1.74
C ALA A 45 3.90 10.79 -2.71
N SER A 46 4.52 11.54 -3.63
CA SER A 46 3.80 12.31 -4.64
C SER A 46 2.91 11.44 -5.53
N ARG A 47 3.37 10.24 -5.93
CA ARG A 47 2.54 9.27 -6.67
C ARG A 47 1.34 8.80 -5.84
N VAL A 48 1.55 8.52 -4.56
CA VAL A 48 0.48 8.08 -3.66
C VAL A 48 -0.55 9.19 -3.46
N ILE A 49 -0.11 10.41 -3.15
CA ILE A 49 -0.98 11.58 -2.92
C ILE A 49 -1.83 11.87 -4.16
N ALA A 50 -1.24 11.82 -5.35
CA ALA A 50 -1.96 12.07 -6.60
C ALA A 50 -3.12 11.09 -6.87
N CYS A 51 -3.04 9.87 -6.33
CA CYS A 51 -4.08 8.85 -6.46
C CYS A 51 -4.92 8.66 -5.18
N ARG A 52 -4.59 9.35 -4.08
CA ARG A 52 -5.26 9.19 -2.79
C ARG A 52 -6.58 9.95 -2.80
N LYS A 53 -7.65 9.23 -2.45
CA LYS A 53 -9.00 9.73 -2.24
C LYS A 53 -9.44 9.46 -0.80
N PRO A 54 -10.55 10.07 -0.34
CA PRO A 54 -11.15 9.72 0.94
C PRO A 54 -11.39 8.22 1.04
N SER A 55 -11.03 7.65 2.18
CA SER A 55 -11.03 6.21 2.39
C SER A 55 -11.70 5.83 3.70
N GLN A 56 -12.32 4.66 3.74
CA GLN A 56 -12.95 4.10 4.93
C GLN A 56 -12.48 2.67 5.19
N SER A 57 -12.65 2.19 6.42
CA SER A 57 -12.44 0.79 6.74
C SER A 57 -13.67 -0.02 6.34
N LEU A 58 -13.47 -1.06 5.55
CA LEU A 58 -14.52 -1.99 5.15
C LEU A 58 -14.48 -3.20 6.09
N GLU A 59 -15.60 -3.48 6.73
CA GLU A 59 -15.78 -4.75 7.44
C GLU A 59 -15.98 -5.86 6.41
N VAL A 60 -15.20 -6.93 6.58
CA VAL A 60 -15.24 -8.12 5.73
C VAL A 60 -15.90 -9.22 6.55
N ASP A 61 -17.00 -9.76 6.02
CA ASP A 61 -17.62 -10.99 6.47
C ASP A 61 -18.02 -11.79 5.22
N LEU A 62 -17.16 -12.74 4.85
CA LEU A 62 -17.29 -13.53 3.62
C LEU A 62 -17.30 -15.01 3.94
N LEU A 63 -18.23 -15.74 3.32
CA LEU A 63 -18.22 -17.20 3.31
C LEU A 63 -17.61 -17.67 1.99
N CYS A 64 -16.39 -18.22 2.06
CA CYS A 64 -15.68 -18.75 0.91
C CYS A 64 -15.46 -20.26 1.12
N ASN A 65 -16.07 -21.09 0.27
CA ASN A 65 -15.92 -22.57 0.31
C ASN A 65 -16.14 -23.20 1.70
N GLY A 66 -17.12 -22.68 2.45
CA GLY A 66 -17.42 -23.16 3.82
C GLY A 66 -16.52 -22.61 4.92
N VAL A 67 -15.52 -21.77 4.58
CA VAL A 67 -14.68 -21.04 5.53
C VAL A 67 -15.20 -19.61 5.66
N GLN A 68 -15.40 -19.14 6.89
CA GLN A 68 -15.68 -17.73 7.15
C GLN A 68 -14.38 -16.94 7.24
N LEU A 69 -14.31 -15.87 6.44
CA LEU A 69 -13.28 -14.86 6.46
C LEU A 69 -13.87 -13.59 7.05
N THR A 70 -13.45 -13.27 8.27
CA THR A 70 -13.84 -12.05 8.97
C THR A 70 -12.63 -11.15 9.21
N GLY A 71 -12.83 -9.84 9.11
CA GLY A 71 -11.77 -8.88 9.36
C GLY A 71 -12.08 -7.47 8.89
N TRP A 72 -11.05 -6.63 8.87
CA TRP A 72 -11.16 -5.24 8.45
C TRP A 72 -10.17 -4.97 7.33
N LEU A 73 -10.67 -4.43 6.22
CA LEU A 73 -9.83 -3.92 5.15
C LEU A 73 -9.71 -2.40 5.30
N PRO A 74 -8.55 -1.87 5.70
CA PRO A 74 -8.39 -0.44 5.92
C PRO A 74 -8.24 0.30 4.60
N GLN A 75 -8.49 1.62 4.66
CA GLN A 75 -8.19 2.56 3.59
C GLN A 75 -8.76 2.14 2.22
N VAL A 76 -10.00 1.65 2.22
CA VAL A 76 -10.75 1.36 0.99
C VAL A 76 -11.29 2.68 0.45
N GLN A 77 -10.95 2.97 -0.79
CA GLN A 77 -11.38 4.16 -1.53
C GLN A 77 -12.53 3.81 -2.46
N GLU A 78 -13.20 4.84 -2.98
CA GLU A 78 -14.26 4.67 -3.99
C GLU A 78 -13.77 3.96 -5.27
N ASP A 79 -12.49 4.14 -5.62
CA ASP A 79 -11.86 3.54 -6.80
C ASP A 79 -11.06 2.28 -6.47
N GLY A 80 -11.17 1.77 -5.24
CA GLY A 80 -10.64 0.50 -4.79
C GLY A 80 -9.54 0.61 -3.73
N LEU A 81 -8.48 -0.19 -3.88
CA LEU A 81 -7.41 -0.26 -2.88
C LEU A 81 -6.18 0.52 -3.35
N LEU A 82 -5.64 1.35 -2.46
CA LEU A 82 -4.32 1.95 -2.63
C LEU A 82 -3.44 1.51 -1.47
N ARG A 83 -2.29 0.94 -1.81
CA ARG A 83 -1.24 0.53 -0.89
C ARG A 83 0.08 1.15 -1.32
N TRP A 84 0.99 1.34 -0.38
CA TRP A 84 2.32 1.84 -0.68
C TRP A 84 3.33 1.28 0.30
N ARG A 85 4.55 0.99 -0.17
CA ARG A 85 5.66 0.53 0.68
C ARG A 85 7.00 1.08 0.19
N PRO A 86 7.91 1.45 1.10
CA PRO A 86 9.25 1.91 0.74
C PRO A 86 10.19 0.72 0.43
N SER A 87 9.74 -0.23 -0.36
CA SER A 87 10.47 -1.45 -0.74
C SER A 87 10.54 -1.59 -2.26
N LEU A 88 11.53 -2.34 -2.74
CA LEU A 88 11.56 -2.77 -4.15
C LEU A 88 10.44 -3.77 -4.43
N ILE A 89 10.12 -3.93 -5.71
CA ILE A 89 9.10 -4.86 -6.18
C ILE A 89 9.45 -6.31 -5.87
N SER A 90 8.48 -7.04 -5.32
CA SER A 90 8.57 -8.48 -5.10
C SER A 90 7.25 -9.17 -5.40
N VAL A 91 7.31 -10.46 -5.76
CA VAL A 91 6.13 -11.29 -6.01
C VAL A 91 5.29 -11.45 -4.76
N ALA A 92 5.93 -11.59 -3.58
CA ALA A 92 5.22 -11.71 -2.31
C ALA A 92 4.30 -10.51 -2.03
N GLN A 93 4.73 -9.30 -2.40
CA GLN A 93 3.89 -8.10 -2.29
C GLN A 93 2.70 -8.14 -3.25
N GLY A 94 2.91 -8.63 -4.48
CA GLY A 94 1.85 -8.80 -5.47
C GLY A 94 0.79 -9.80 -5.00
N VAL A 95 1.21 -10.95 -4.46
CA VAL A 95 0.31 -11.96 -3.88
C VAL A 95 -0.48 -11.40 -2.69
N GLN A 96 0.18 -10.61 -1.83
CA GLN A 96 -0.52 -9.95 -0.73
C GLN A 96 -1.60 -8.98 -1.23
N LEU A 97 -1.27 -8.10 -2.17
CA LEU A 97 -2.25 -7.17 -2.75
C LEU A 97 -3.37 -7.93 -3.47
N TRP A 98 -3.04 -9.03 -4.15
CA TRP A 98 -4.02 -9.86 -4.84
C TRP A 98 -5.03 -10.48 -3.88
N LEU A 99 -4.57 -10.99 -2.73
CA LEU A 99 -5.47 -11.52 -1.70
C LEU A 99 -6.40 -10.44 -1.14
N GLU A 100 -5.86 -9.26 -0.83
CA GLU A 100 -6.68 -8.11 -0.40
C GLU A 100 -7.69 -7.70 -1.48
N HIS A 101 -7.28 -7.73 -2.76
CA HIS A 101 -8.13 -7.41 -3.90
C HIS A 101 -9.27 -8.41 -4.09
N LEU A 102 -8.99 -9.72 -3.96
CA LEU A 102 -10.03 -10.76 -4.01
C LEU A 102 -11.07 -10.57 -2.92
N VAL A 103 -10.62 -10.31 -1.69
CA VAL A 103 -11.50 -10.05 -0.55
C VAL A 103 -12.34 -8.80 -0.82
N TYR A 104 -11.72 -7.71 -1.28
CA TYR A 104 -12.42 -6.48 -1.66
C TYR A 104 -13.50 -6.72 -2.73
N CYS A 105 -13.18 -7.43 -3.80
CA CYS A 105 -14.13 -7.74 -4.87
C CYS A 105 -15.25 -8.70 -4.41
N ALA A 106 -14.93 -9.70 -3.60
CA ALA A 106 -15.91 -10.61 -3.01
C ALA A 106 -16.89 -9.87 -2.06
N SER A 107 -16.40 -8.85 -1.34
CA SER A 107 -17.22 -7.94 -0.53
C SER A 107 -18.10 -6.99 -1.35
N GLY A 108 -18.01 -7.00 -2.68
CA GLY A 108 -18.82 -6.18 -3.59
C GLY A 108 -18.11 -4.95 -4.15
N GLY A 109 -16.81 -4.80 -3.90
CA GLY A 109 -15.99 -3.75 -4.50
C GLY A 109 -15.77 -3.96 -6.00
N SER A 110 -15.95 -2.91 -6.80
CA SER A 110 -15.75 -2.93 -8.26
C SER A 110 -14.60 -2.02 -8.72
N GLY A 111 -13.77 -1.55 -7.80
CA GLY A 111 -12.59 -0.73 -8.06
C GLY A 111 -11.33 -1.53 -8.38
N GLU A 112 -10.26 -0.81 -8.73
CA GLU A 112 -8.94 -1.39 -8.97
C GLU A 112 -8.11 -1.44 -7.69
N SER A 113 -7.05 -2.26 -7.67
CA SER A 113 -6.13 -2.32 -6.53
C SER A 113 -4.71 -2.02 -6.98
N ARG A 114 -4.07 -1.06 -6.32
CA ARG A 114 -2.78 -0.49 -6.68
C ARG A 114 -1.82 -0.56 -5.48
N LEU A 115 -0.59 -0.99 -5.72
CA LEU A 115 0.51 -0.92 -4.76
C LEU A 115 1.69 -0.17 -5.38
N PHE A 116 2.03 0.99 -4.84
CA PHE A 116 3.19 1.77 -5.26
C PHE A 116 4.44 1.44 -4.43
N LEU A 117 5.55 1.29 -5.13
CA LEU A 117 6.83 0.81 -4.60
C LEU A 117 7.97 1.72 -5.05
N ARG A 118 9.16 1.50 -4.49
CA ARG A 118 10.37 2.23 -4.87
C ARG A 118 10.75 1.98 -6.32
N LYS A 119 11.52 2.92 -6.91
CA LYS A 119 11.98 2.89 -8.30
C LYS A 119 10.84 2.69 -9.30
N GLU A 120 9.75 3.42 -9.10
CA GLU A 120 8.57 3.39 -9.97
C GLU A 120 7.82 2.05 -10.02
N GLY A 121 8.26 1.03 -9.26
CA GLY A 121 7.60 -0.27 -9.20
C GLY A 121 6.14 -0.14 -8.80
N GLU A 122 5.29 -0.93 -9.44
CA GLU A 122 3.87 -1.00 -9.12
C GLU A 122 3.29 -2.38 -9.35
N TRP A 123 2.28 -2.71 -8.55
CA TRP A 123 1.32 -3.78 -8.84
C TRP A 123 -0.04 -3.14 -9.05
N ARG A 124 -0.73 -3.54 -10.11
CA ARG A 124 -2.08 -3.08 -10.41
C ARG A 124 -2.95 -4.26 -10.81
N PHE A 125 -4.06 -4.42 -10.11
CA PHE A 125 -5.08 -5.41 -10.41
C PHE A 125 -6.34 -4.71 -10.91
N PRO A 126 -6.84 -5.06 -12.11
CA PRO A 126 -8.10 -4.54 -12.63
C PRO A 126 -9.27 -5.06 -11.80
N PRO A 127 -10.43 -4.37 -11.83
CA PRO A 127 -11.61 -4.82 -11.10
C PRO A 127 -12.03 -6.22 -11.53
N LEU A 128 -12.37 -7.06 -10.56
CA LEU A 128 -12.81 -8.43 -10.76
C LEU A 128 -14.30 -8.56 -10.41
N ASP A 129 -15.03 -9.33 -11.21
CA ASP A 129 -16.43 -9.63 -10.92
C ASP A 129 -16.55 -10.47 -9.64
N LYS A 130 -17.58 -10.20 -8.84
CA LYS A 130 -17.78 -10.85 -7.54
C LYS A 130 -17.89 -12.38 -7.66
N ALA A 131 -18.54 -12.89 -8.72
CA ALA A 131 -18.67 -14.33 -8.92
C ALA A 131 -17.30 -14.98 -9.21
N GLN A 132 -16.44 -14.28 -9.95
CA GLN A 132 -15.09 -14.75 -10.24
C GLN A 132 -14.19 -14.69 -9.00
N ALA A 133 -14.31 -13.63 -8.19
CA ALA A 133 -13.54 -13.46 -6.96
C ALA A 133 -13.79 -14.58 -5.93
N ILE A 134 -15.04 -15.05 -5.83
CA ILE A 134 -15.42 -16.14 -4.91
C ILE A 134 -14.97 -17.52 -5.43
N ALA A 135 -14.90 -17.71 -6.75
CA ALA A 135 -14.54 -18.99 -7.37
C ALA A 135 -13.03 -19.29 -7.37
N LEU A 136 -12.19 -18.26 -7.50
CA LEU A 136 -10.72 -18.39 -7.57
C LEU A 136 -10.05 -19.05 -6.35
N PRO A 137 -10.44 -18.82 -5.08
CA PRO A 137 -9.82 -19.49 -3.94
C PRO A 137 -10.16 -20.99 -3.80
N GLY A 138 -11.02 -21.55 -4.67
CA GLY A 138 -11.46 -22.96 -4.63
C GLY A 138 -11.08 -23.83 -5.82
N ALA A 139 -10.40 -23.28 -6.83
CA ALA A 139 -10.07 -24.03 -8.04
C ALA A 139 -8.79 -24.87 -7.86
N THR A 140 -8.86 -25.90 -7.02
CA THR A 140 -7.95 -27.06 -7.08
C THR A 140 -8.80 -28.32 -6.97
N ASP A 141 -9.14 -28.87 -8.13
CA ASP A 141 -9.28 -30.33 -8.31
C ASP A 141 -7.87 -30.93 -8.47
#